data_AF-A0A7S1K3V7-F1
#
_entry.id   AF-A0A7S1K3V7-F1
#
_cell.length_a   1.000
_cell.length_b   1.000
_cell.length_c   1.000
_cell.angle_alpha   90.00
_cell.angle_beta   90.00
_cell.angle_gamma   90.00
#
_symmetry.space_group_name_H-M   'P 1'
#
loop_
_entity.id
_entity.type
_entity.pdbx_description
1 polymer ?
#
loop_
_entity_poly.entity_id
_entity_poly.type
_entity_poly.pdbx_seq_one_letter_code
_entity_poly.pdbx_strand_id
1 'polypeptide(L)'
;MLSSFAYNLYPSVRVGTCWTVREDKVAYPVAAVYHRKSGEFTFIQRMDVLEKDSLLPGFPRGEVVLEGDTDIGSLGFKNNNGSPSLVLNFPWYERDFAYQRKGTILPLEEQGPVQSFLELKAGESKTVSWRLVYGRCDSYHELVCTTWEASYAHLQPKLVPTSLLDDEILDLLCHYFVDSYLSTPTLHGFKCVNMSPRTCEVVEEDVAFEVGFVGRVLMNATNCYTYGQKKGRQDLIEIGTSVLTSWFEHGFTENGLLKEIFHANEQQQVELFTSRRQGEAALALIQYLEFERHSCRPPPAEYESKVKRLLETCISLQQVDGSFPRAFDKNLAIKDANGGGTSCMVPALIHAFRYFDDPKYRDIAIHAGYYIVSEVVEQDNYTSSTIDANCPDKEAATYAATAMWYLAGVTEVEQLRQRLTKVAAKACDFALSYFMLYDTPFAAGHILKDQVPPHGLHTRGWGLVSSENNHIDCYAFDFLDVLRWVGDEVRPASQGWKYHTMANLIASSLREQLLPRPGRMCGIGKVGYMPEVVQQTLWDYGKNGKGTYNYFMAFGWPVASIWRMLERRVFGFHPDLLPADHPHAPPLART
;
A
#
# COMPACT_ATOMS: atom_id res chain seq x y z
N MET A 1 21.53 -0.83 1.99
CA MET A 1 20.99 -1.67 3.08
C MET A 1 20.20 -2.87 2.49
N LEU A 2 20.87 -3.78 1.76
CA LEU A 2 20.25 -4.92 1.05
C LEU A 2 21.07 -6.21 1.25
N SER A 3 21.48 -6.50 2.49
CA SER A 3 22.24 -7.72 2.80
C SER A 3 21.37 -8.68 3.60
N SER A 4 21.27 -9.91 3.07
CA SER A 4 20.65 -11.12 3.63
C SER A 4 19.11 -11.15 3.70
N PHE A 5 18.49 -11.52 2.57
CA PHE A 5 17.19 -12.18 2.58
C PHE A 5 17.36 -13.61 3.12
N ALA A 6 17.22 -13.79 4.43
CA ALA A 6 17.03 -15.12 5.00
C ALA A 6 15.54 -15.49 4.88
N TYR A 7 15.23 -16.29 3.86
CA TYR A 7 13.87 -16.60 3.39
C TYR A 7 12.99 -17.47 4.32
N ASN A 8 13.42 -17.79 5.55
CA ASN A 8 12.78 -18.84 6.36
C ASN A 8 12.64 -18.56 7.87
N LEU A 9 12.91 -17.34 8.36
CA LEU A 9 13.04 -17.12 9.82
C LEU A 9 11.96 -16.28 10.49
N TYR A 10 10.94 -15.83 9.76
CA TYR A 10 9.90 -14.98 10.34
C TYR A 10 8.62 -15.79 10.62
N PRO A 11 8.16 -15.92 11.88
CA PRO A 11 6.84 -16.44 12.20
C PRO A 11 5.74 -15.71 11.40
N SER A 12 5.41 -16.30 10.27
CA SER A 12 4.20 -16.03 9.52
C SER A 12 3.12 -17.03 9.93
N VAL A 13 1.91 -16.86 9.42
CA VAL A 13 0.80 -17.84 9.50
C VAL A 13 1.26 -19.28 9.17
N ARG A 14 2.37 -19.46 8.45
CA ARG A 14 2.90 -20.77 8.03
C ARG A 14 3.66 -21.55 9.10
N VAL A 15 4.12 -20.89 10.18
CA VAL A 15 5.00 -21.52 11.19
C VAL A 15 4.57 -21.25 12.63
N GLY A 16 3.80 -20.18 12.90
CA GLY A 16 3.29 -19.90 14.24
C GLY A 16 2.25 -20.91 14.69
N THR A 17 2.53 -21.64 15.78
CA THR A 17 1.54 -22.51 16.45
C THR A 17 0.75 -21.76 17.52
N CYS A 18 1.28 -20.62 17.99
CA CYS A 18 0.68 -19.73 18.97
C CYS A 18 1.02 -18.29 18.61
N TRP A 19 0.03 -17.40 18.63
CA TRP A 19 0.24 -15.97 18.47
C TRP A 19 -0.92 -15.18 19.05
N THR A 20 -0.62 -14.23 19.92
CA THR A 20 -1.54 -13.28 20.56
C THR A 20 -0.95 -11.89 20.40
N VAL A 21 -1.73 -10.97 19.85
CA VAL A 21 -1.32 -9.60 19.51
C VAL A 21 -2.29 -8.59 20.11
N ARG A 22 -1.81 -7.38 20.38
CA ARG A 22 -2.66 -6.24 20.76
C ARG A 22 -3.72 -5.98 19.69
N GLU A 23 -4.92 -5.57 20.12
CA GLU A 23 -6.04 -5.25 19.21
C GLU A 23 -5.71 -4.09 18.25
N ASP A 24 -4.80 -3.18 18.63
CA ASP A 24 -4.35 -2.07 17.78
C ASP A 24 -3.40 -2.47 16.63
N LYS A 25 -3.01 -3.75 16.53
CA LYS A 25 -2.21 -4.31 15.43
C LYS A 25 -3.05 -4.92 14.31
N VAL A 26 -4.37 -5.03 14.50
CA VAL A 26 -5.28 -5.66 13.53
C VAL A 26 -6.31 -4.66 13.01
N ALA A 27 -6.73 -4.84 11.74
CA ALA A 27 -7.64 -3.94 11.05
C ALA A 27 -9.03 -3.85 11.70
N TYR A 28 -9.42 -4.93 12.35
CA TYR A 28 -10.63 -5.07 13.15
C TYR A 28 -10.35 -6.16 14.21
N PRO A 29 -10.76 -6.00 15.48
CA PRO A 29 -10.32 -6.89 16.53
C PRO A 29 -11.03 -8.26 16.48
N VAL A 30 -10.51 -9.14 15.62
CA VAL A 30 -10.99 -10.50 15.37
C VAL A 30 -9.81 -11.47 15.35
N ALA A 31 -9.99 -12.65 15.94
CA ALA A 31 -9.16 -13.83 15.70
C ALA A 31 -10.04 -15.00 15.29
N ALA A 32 -9.58 -15.78 14.32
CA ALA A 32 -10.33 -16.90 13.76
C ALA A 32 -9.46 -18.15 13.64
N VAL A 33 -10.10 -19.30 13.78
CA VAL A 33 -9.55 -20.63 13.50
C VAL A 33 -10.41 -21.28 12.44
N TYR A 34 -9.77 -21.88 11.45
CA TYR A 34 -10.42 -22.57 10.33
C TYR A 34 -9.86 -23.98 10.17
N HIS A 35 -10.75 -24.95 9.99
CA HIS A 35 -10.37 -26.32 9.67
C HIS A 35 -10.68 -26.62 8.20
N ARG A 36 -9.63 -26.55 7.36
CA ARG A 36 -9.73 -26.66 5.89
C ARG A 36 -10.43 -27.92 5.37
N LYS A 37 -10.37 -29.05 6.10
CA LYS A 37 -11.00 -30.30 5.66
C LYS A 37 -12.51 -30.36 5.95
N SER A 38 -12.95 -29.85 7.10
CA SER A 38 -14.38 -29.88 7.47
C SER A 38 -15.12 -28.59 7.08
N GLY A 39 -14.38 -27.54 6.73
CA GLY A 39 -14.92 -26.20 6.50
C GLY A 39 -15.32 -25.49 7.80
N GLU A 40 -15.17 -26.12 8.96
CA GLU A 40 -15.59 -25.53 10.24
C GLU A 40 -14.69 -24.37 10.62
N PHE A 41 -15.31 -23.30 11.10
CA PHE A 41 -14.61 -22.17 11.66
C PHE A 41 -15.16 -21.79 13.03
N THR A 42 -14.30 -21.12 13.79
CA THR A 42 -14.70 -20.38 14.97
C THR A 42 -13.95 -19.06 14.95
N PHE A 43 -14.64 -17.95 15.19
CA PHE A 43 -13.98 -16.67 15.40
C PHE A 43 -14.53 -15.94 16.61
N ILE A 44 -13.65 -15.16 17.22
CA ILE A 44 -13.92 -14.23 18.30
C ILE A 44 -13.85 -12.81 17.75
N GLN A 45 -14.76 -11.96 18.19
CA GLN A 45 -14.84 -10.56 17.79
C GLN A 45 -15.01 -9.69 19.03
N ARG A 46 -14.20 -8.65 19.16
CA ARG A 46 -14.39 -7.64 20.20
C ARG A 46 -15.68 -6.86 19.95
N MET A 47 -16.50 -6.69 20.99
CA MET A 47 -17.81 -6.03 20.91
C MET A 47 -17.82 -4.61 21.49
N ASP A 48 -16.80 -4.26 22.27
CA ASP A 48 -16.72 -2.94 22.89
C ASP A 48 -16.15 -1.91 21.91
N VAL A 49 -16.54 -0.65 22.10
CA VAL A 49 -15.92 0.49 21.39
C VAL A 49 -14.59 0.82 22.07
N LEU A 50 -13.52 0.91 21.28
CA LEU A 50 -12.17 1.19 21.78
C LEU A 50 -11.87 2.68 21.66
N GLU A 51 -11.93 3.43 22.77
CA GLU A 51 -11.79 4.89 22.75
C GLU A 51 -10.56 5.38 23.52
N LYS A 52 -10.07 4.58 24.46
CA LYS A 52 -8.97 4.94 25.36
C LYS A 52 -7.76 4.05 25.16
N ASP A 53 -6.60 4.66 25.32
CA ASP A 53 -5.34 3.96 25.51
C ASP A 53 -4.49 4.68 26.55
N SER A 54 -3.66 3.90 27.24
CA SER A 54 -2.66 4.42 28.17
C SER A 54 -1.41 4.82 27.39
N LEU A 55 -0.79 5.93 27.79
CA LEU A 55 0.52 6.30 27.27
C LEU A 55 1.54 5.23 27.67
N LEU A 56 2.43 4.87 26.75
CA LEU A 56 3.51 3.90 26.97
C LEU A 56 4.82 4.53 26.51
N PRO A 57 5.90 4.48 27.31
CA PRO A 57 7.17 5.15 26.99
C PRO A 57 7.97 4.48 25.86
N GLY A 58 7.52 3.34 25.33
CA GLY A 58 8.16 2.62 24.23
C GLY A 58 7.65 1.18 24.12
N PHE A 59 8.35 0.33 23.36
CA PHE A 59 8.02 -1.09 23.26
C PHE A 59 8.22 -1.78 24.64
N PRO A 60 7.14 -2.27 25.27
CA PRO A 60 7.22 -2.84 26.62
C PRO A 60 7.85 -4.24 26.63
N ARG A 61 8.46 -4.61 27.76
CA ARG A 61 8.99 -5.96 28.01
C ARG A 61 8.57 -6.41 29.41
N GLY A 62 8.20 -7.68 29.55
CA GLY A 62 7.74 -8.24 30.82
C GLY A 62 6.41 -7.66 31.29
N GLU A 63 6.27 -7.50 32.60
CA GLU A 63 5.07 -6.98 33.25
C GLU A 63 5.03 -5.45 33.23
N VAL A 64 3.89 -4.87 32.84
CA VAL A 64 3.68 -3.42 32.74
C VAL A 64 2.41 -3.04 33.47
N VAL A 65 2.53 -2.18 34.47
CA VAL A 65 1.37 -1.51 35.07
C VAL A 65 1.06 -0.26 34.26
N LEU A 66 -0.18 -0.15 33.78
CA LEU A 66 -0.62 0.99 32.98
C LEU A 66 -0.90 2.19 33.89
N GLU A 67 -0.33 3.35 33.56
CA GLU A 67 -0.55 4.59 34.31
C GLU A 67 -1.94 5.20 34.07
N GLY A 68 -2.61 4.80 32.99
CA GLY A 68 -3.94 5.28 32.63
C GLY A 68 -4.90 4.16 32.20
N ASP A 69 -6.15 4.56 31.96
CA ASP A 69 -7.19 3.67 31.45
C ASP A 69 -6.89 3.25 30.00
N THR A 70 -7.27 2.03 29.63
CA THR A 70 -7.13 1.51 28.26
C THR A 70 -8.32 0.63 27.92
N ASP A 71 -8.80 0.68 26.68
CA ASP A 71 -9.81 -0.27 26.19
C ASP A 71 -9.17 -1.43 25.41
N ILE A 72 -7.86 -1.36 25.17
CA ILE A 72 -7.11 -2.30 24.35
C ILE A 72 -6.85 -3.60 25.13
N GLY A 73 -7.36 -4.68 24.58
CA GLY A 73 -7.01 -6.05 24.96
C GLY A 73 -6.04 -6.67 23.96
N SER A 74 -5.93 -8.00 24.02
CA SER A 74 -5.25 -8.79 23.00
C SER A 74 -6.06 -10.01 22.61
N LEU A 75 -5.85 -10.45 21.37
CA LEU A 75 -6.52 -11.60 20.79
C LEU A 75 -5.55 -12.43 19.96
N GLY A 76 -5.90 -13.69 19.73
CA GLY A 76 -5.08 -14.58 18.92
C GLY A 76 -5.48 -16.04 19.00
N PHE A 77 -4.51 -16.91 18.76
CA PHE A 77 -4.67 -18.35 18.78
C PHE A 77 -3.50 -19.04 19.49
N LYS A 78 -3.74 -20.26 19.96
CA LYS A 78 -2.69 -21.15 20.48
C LYS A 78 -2.98 -22.60 20.13
N ASN A 79 -1.93 -23.37 19.96
CA ASN A 79 -2.00 -24.82 19.86
C ASN A 79 -2.01 -25.42 21.28
N ASN A 80 -3.12 -26.04 21.66
CA ASN A 80 -3.29 -26.75 22.91
C ASN A 80 -3.26 -28.27 22.63
N ASN A 81 -2.07 -28.86 22.66
CA ASN A 81 -1.83 -30.30 22.46
C ASN A 81 -2.49 -30.86 21.18
N GLY A 82 -2.32 -30.16 20.06
CA GLY A 82 -2.88 -30.53 18.76
C GLY A 82 -4.29 -29.99 18.50
N SER A 83 -4.91 -29.33 19.48
CA SER A 83 -6.21 -28.65 19.32
C SER A 83 -6.02 -27.14 19.25
N PRO A 84 -6.54 -26.44 18.22
CA PRO A 84 -6.47 -24.99 18.18
C PRO A 84 -7.39 -24.38 19.24
N SER A 85 -6.95 -23.30 19.87
CA SER A 85 -7.73 -22.52 20.83
C SER A 85 -7.62 -21.03 20.51
N LEU A 86 -8.73 -20.32 20.56
CA LEU A 86 -8.74 -18.85 20.50
C LEU A 86 -8.35 -18.29 21.87
N VAL A 87 -7.57 -17.22 21.88
CA VAL A 87 -7.04 -16.58 23.09
C VAL A 87 -7.53 -15.15 23.17
N LEU A 88 -7.94 -14.73 24.36
CA LEU A 88 -8.45 -13.40 24.69
C LEU A 88 -7.81 -12.95 25.99
N ASN A 89 -7.33 -11.72 26.06
CA ASN A 89 -6.84 -11.12 27.30
C ASN A 89 -7.33 -9.69 27.41
N PHE A 90 -7.59 -9.26 28.65
CA PHE A 90 -7.79 -7.86 28.98
C PHE A 90 -7.00 -7.47 30.26
N PRO A 91 -6.20 -6.38 30.25
CA PRO A 91 -5.83 -5.60 29.06
C PRO A 91 -4.96 -6.49 28.14
N TRP A 92 -3.96 -5.97 27.46
CA TRP A 92 -3.26 -6.76 26.46
C TRP A 92 -2.16 -7.67 27.06
N TYR A 93 -2.02 -8.82 26.41
CA TYR A 93 -0.95 -9.81 26.61
C TYR A 93 -0.42 -10.24 25.24
N GLU A 94 0.87 -10.07 24.97
CA GLU A 94 1.50 -10.44 23.70
C GLU A 94 2.43 -11.64 23.86
N ARG A 95 2.26 -12.65 23.00
CA ARG A 95 3.03 -13.90 22.98
C ARG A 95 2.81 -14.67 21.67
N ASP A 96 3.62 -15.63 21.27
CA ASP A 96 5.00 -15.88 21.69
C ASP A 96 5.99 -15.03 20.89
N PHE A 97 5.50 -14.27 19.90
CA PHE A 97 6.30 -13.38 19.06
C PHE A 97 5.71 -11.98 19.02
N ALA A 98 6.58 -10.98 19.01
CA ALA A 98 6.20 -9.62 18.65
C ALA A 98 7.20 -9.03 17.66
N TYR A 99 6.67 -8.42 16.60
CA TYR A 99 7.45 -7.59 15.72
C TYR A 99 7.79 -6.29 16.44
N GLN A 100 9.03 -6.19 16.91
CA GLN A 100 9.52 -4.97 17.52
C GLN A 100 9.77 -3.93 16.44
N ARG A 101 10.50 -4.31 15.38
CA ARG A 101 10.85 -3.46 14.24
C ARG A 101 10.94 -4.31 12.98
N LYS A 102 11.10 -3.66 11.83
CA LYS A 102 11.33 -4.33 10.55
C LYS A 102 12.43 -5.40 10.64
N GLY A 103 12.13 -6.61 10.17
CA GLY A 103 13.07 -7.75 10.16
C GLY A 103 13.53 -8.22 11.54
N THR A 104 12.96 -7.71 12.64
CA THR A 104 13.33 -8.10 14.00
C THR A 104 12.09 -8.60 14.73
N ILE A 105 11.99 -9.92 14.81
CA ILE A 105 10.99 -10.59 15.63
C ILE A 105 11.65 -10.92 16.96
N LEU A 106 10.99 -10.53 18.04
CA LEU A 106 11.38 -10.94 19.37
C LEU A 106 10.64 -12.24 19.72
N PRO A 107 11.35 -13.37 19.94
CA PRO A 107 10.77 -14.51 20.64
C PRO A 107 10.55 -14.08 22.10
N LEU A 108 9.29 -13.82 22.43
CA LEU A 108 8.87 -13.40 23.77
C LEU A 108 8.93 -14.55 24.77
N GLU A 109 9.02 -15.81 24.33
CA GLU A 109 9.30 -16.94 25.21
C GLU A 109 10.68 -16.85 25.88
N GLU A 110 11.69 -16.33 25.17
CA GLU A 110 13.06 -16.22 25.69
C GLU A 110 13.28 -14.96 26.54
N GLN A 111 12.49 -13.91 26.31
CA GLN A 111 12.64 -12.60 26.97
C GLN A 111 11.53 -12.29 27.99
N GLY A 112 10.55 -13.19 28.13
CA GLY A 112 9.34 -13.00 28.91
C GLY A 112 8.21 -12.37 28.06
N PRO A 113 6.98 -12.90 28.15
CA PRO A 113 5.84 -12.33 27.45
C PRO A 113 5.57 -10.91 27.93
N VAL A 114 4.94 -10.10 27.10
CA VAL A 114 4.54 -8.75 27.52
C VAL A 114 3.15 -8.82 28.11
N GLN A 115 3.03 -8.55 29.41
CA GLN A 115 1.78 -8.62 30.15
C GLN A 115 1.46 -7.28 30.77
N SER A 116 0.26 -6.75 30.49
CA SER A 116 -0.18 -5.50 31.08
C SER A 116 -1.16 -5.70 32.22
N PHE A 117 -1.13 -4.77 33.17
CA PHE A 117 -2.00 -4.72 34.34
C PHE A 117 -2.65 -3.34 34.39
N LEU A 118 -3.97 -3.31 34.53
CA LEU A 118 -4.74 -2.11 34.75
C LEU A 118 -5.09 -2.01 36.24
N GLU A 119 -4.78 -0.88 36.87
CA GLU A 119 -5.21 -0.63 38.25
C GLU A 119 -6.73 -0.48 38.32
N LEU A 120 -7.36 -1.21 39.24
CA LEU A 120 -8.77 -1.04 39.61
C LEU A 120 -8.85 -0.72 41.10
N LYS A 121 -9.56 0.34 41.46
CA LYS A 121 -9.76 0.70 42.87
C LYS A 121 -10.70 -0.30 43.54
N ALA A 122 -10.61 -0.40 44.86
CA ALA A 122 -11.51 -1.26 45.62
C ALA A 122 -12.99 -0.91 45.33
N GLY A 123 -13.76 -1.90 44.85
CA GLY A 123 -15.16 -1.73 44.45
C GLY A 123 -15.37 -1.33 42.99
N GLU A 124 -14.31 -1.03 42.24
CA GLU A 124 -14.37 -0.78 40.80
C GLU A 124 -14.47 -2.09 40.01
N SER A 125 -15.19 -2.05 38.88
CA SER A 125 -15.29 -3.17 37.96
C SER A 125 -15.14 -2.68 36.52
N LYS A 126 -14.55 -3.52 35.68
CA LYS A 126 -14.45 -3.29 34.23
C LYS A 126 -15.08 -4.47 33.50
N THR A 127 -15.96 -4.16 32.55
CA THR A 127 -16.62 -5.15 31.71
C THR A 127 -16.04 -5.10 30.31
N VAL A 128 -15.75 -6.27 29.77
CA VAL A 128 -15.18 -6.44 28.44
C VAL A 128 -15.94 -7.55 27.74
N SER A 129 -16.32 -7.31 26.50
CA SER A 129 -17.27 -8.15 25.78
C SER A 129 -16.69 -8.67 24.47
N TRP A 130 -16.80 -9.98 24.26
CA TRP A 130 -16.50 -10.62 22.99
C TRP A 130 -17.69 -11.44 22.51
N ARG A 131 -17.86 -11.51 21.19
CA ARG A 131 -18.80 -12.40 20.53
C ARG A 131 -18.02 -13.58 19.96
N LEU A 132 -18.51 -14.78 20.23
CA LEU A 132 -17.99 -16.04 19.69
C LEU A 132 -18.95 -16.54 18.62
N VAL A 133 -18.43 -16.79 17.43
CA VAL A 133 -19.20 -17.23 16.26
C VAL A 133 -18.63 -18.53 15.75
N TYR A 134 -19.53 -19.48 15.45
CA TYR A 134 -19.21 -20.78 14.89
C TYR A 134 -19.95 -20.96 13.57
N GLY A 135 -19.35 -21.68 12.64
CA GLY A 135 -20.00 -21.96 11.37
C GLY A 135 -19.17 -22.86 10.48
N ARG A 136 -19.58 -22.89 9.20
CA ARG A 136 -18.85 -23.58 8.15
C ARG A 136 -18.74 -22.68 6.92
N CYS A 137 -17.62 -22.76 6.23
CA CYS A 137 -17.36 -22.11 4.96
C CYS A 137 -16.46 -22.99 4.08
N ASP A 138 -16.57 -22.83 2.77
CA ASP A 138 -15.96 -23.71 1.78
C ASP A 138 -14.46 -23.43 1.61
N SER A 139 -13.99 -22.26 2.05
CA SER A 139 -12.59 -21.85 1.90
C SER A 139 -12.12 -20.89 2.99
N TYR A 140 -10.80 -20.72 3.08
CA TYR A 140 -10.17 -19.68 3.91
C TYR A 140 -10.59 -18.27 3.46
N HIS A 141 -10.67 -18.05 2.15
CA HIS A 141 -11.14 -16.78 1.59
C HIS A 141 -12.57 -16.45 2.07
N GLU A 142 -13.48 -17.42 2.07
CA GLU A 142 -14.84 -17.19 2.56
C GLU A 142 -14.88 -16.88 4.07
N LEU A 143 -13.96 -17.43 4.87
CA LEU A 143 -13.79 -17.02 6.26
C LEU A 143 -13.32 -15.57 6.39
N VAL A 144 -12.37 -15.14 5.54
CA VAL A 144 -11.92 -13.73 5.51
C VAL A 144 -13.11 -12.81 5.21
N CYS A 145 -13.91 -13.14 4.19
CA CYS A 145 -15.13 -12.39 3.88
C CYS A 145 -16.13 -12.40 5.05
N THR A 146 -16.40 -13.55 5.64
CA THR A 146 -17.36 -13.72 6.75
C THR A 146 -16.96 -12.88 7.97
N THR A 147 -15.68 -12.95 8.37
CA THR A 147 -15.16 -12.18 9.51
C THR A 147 -15.15 -10.69 9.23
N TRP A 148 -14.81 -10.28 8.01
CA TRP A 148 -14.82 -8.89 7.59
C TRP A 148 -16.23 -8.32 7.58
N GLU A 149 -17.20 -9.02 6.97
CA GLU A 149 -18.60 -8.57 6.88
C GLU A 149 -19.27 -8.48 8.26
N ALA A 150 -19.01 -9.46 9.14
CA ALA A 150 -19.46 -9.40 10.53
C ALA A 150 -18.83 -8.23 11.30
N SER A 151 -17.56 -7.93 11.02
CA SER A 151 -16.84 -6.78 11.61
C SER A 151 -17.37 -5.46 11.12
N TYR A 152 -17.58 -5.33 9.81
CA TYR A 152 -18.17 -4.15 9.20
C TYR A 152 -19.57 -3.87 9.75
N ALA A 153 -20.42 -4.90 9.82
CA ALA A 153 -21.79 -4.76 10.32
C ALA A 153 -21.85 -4.34 11.80
N HIS A 154 -20.88 -4.78 12.61
CA HIS A 154 -20.78 -4.42 14.01
C HIS A 154 -20.20 -3.01 14.22
N LEU A 155 -19.06 -2.70 13.58
CA LEU A 155 -18.30 -1.47 13.79
C LEU A 155 -18.94 -0.26 13.08
N GLN A 156 -19.64 -0.50 11.96
CA GLN A 156 -20.35 0.52 11.17
C GLN A 156 -19.49 1.77 10.90
N PRO A 157 -18.31 1.62 10.28
CA PRO A 157 -17.39 2.73 10.08
C PRO A 157 -18.07 3.86 9.29
N LYS A 158 -17.97 5.08 9.83
CA LYS A 158 -18.52 6.28 9.19
C LYS A 158 -17.47 6.92 8.30
N LEU A 159 -17.90 7.61 7.24
CA LEU A 159 -16.99 8.45 6.47
C LEU A 159 -16.33 9.50 7.38
N VAL A 160 -15.09 9.86 7.05
CA VAL A 160 -14.42 10.98 7.72
C VAL A 160 -14.88 12.29 7.07
N PRO A 161 -15.33 13.28 7.83
CA PRO A 161 -15.72 14.58 7.27
C PRO A 161 -14.54 15.23 6.54
N THR A 162 -14.82 15.76 5.34
CA THR A 162 -13.82 16.39 4.47
C THR A 162 -14.30 17.76 4.06
N SER A 163 -13.35 18.64 3.75
CA SER A 163 -13.62 20.07 3.54
C SER A 163 -12.99 20.62 2.27
N LEU A 164 -11.88 20.03 1.81
CA LEU A 164 -11.17 20.46 0.62
C LEU A 164 -11.68 19.74 -0.62
N LEU A 165 -11.79 20.47 -1.73
CA LEU A 165 -12.00 19.91 -3.05
C LEU A 165 -10.74 19.17 -3.53
N ASP A 166 -10.90 18.24 -4.47
CA ASP A 166 -9.79 17.45 -5.01
C ASP A 166 -8.70 18.35 -5.61
N ASP A 167 -9.08 19.37 -6.38
CA ASP A 167 -8.15 20.34 -6.97
C ASP A 167 -7.36 21.13 -5.92
N GLU A 168 -7.98 21.51 -4.79
CA GLU A 168 -7.28 22.22 -3.70
C GLU A 168 -6.23 21.31 -3.04
N ILE A 169 -6.51 20.01 -2.93
CA ILE A 169 -5.55 19.04 -2.41
C ILE A 169 -4.39 18.88 -3.39
N LEU A 170 -4.65 18.77 -4.69
CA LEU A 170 -3.60 18.68 -5.71
C LEU A 170 -2.71 19.92 -5.73
N ASP A 171 -3.30 21.12 -5.60
CA ASP A 171 -2.55 22.38 -5.47
C ASP A 171 -1.63 22.38 -4.23
N LEU A 172 -2.12 21.87 -3.08
CA LEU A 172 -1.30 21.74 -1.87
C LEU A 172 -0.16 20.73 -2.06
N LEU A 173 -0.41 19.60 -2.72
CA LEU A 173 0.62 18.58 -3.00
C LEU A 173 1.71 19.11 -3.94
N CYS A 174 1.42 20.10 -4.81
CA CYS A 174 2.42 20.71 -5.69
C CYS A 174 3.58 21.37 -4.91
N HIS A 175 3.37 21.77 -3.66
CA HIS A 175 4.46 22.28 -2.82
C HIS A 175 5.58 21.25 -2.64
N TYR A 176 5.24 19.95 -2.56
CA TYR A 176 6.26 18.91 -2.54
C TYR A 176 7.11 18.96 -3.81
N PHE A 177 6.52 19.08 -4.99
CA PHE A 177 7.30 19.12 -6.24
C PHE A 177 8.27 20.30 -6.28
N VAL A 178 7.81 21.48 -5.88
CA VAL A 178 8.63 22.71 -5.90
C VAL A 178 9.72 22.65 -4.83
N ASP A 179 9.39 22.29 -3.59
CA ASP A 179 10.31 22.36 -2.45
C ASP A 179 11.31 21.18 -2.39
N SER A 180 10.94 20.04 -2.99
CA SER A 180 11.78 18.84 -3.01
C SER A 180 12.63 18.72 -4.27
N TYR A 181 12.36 19.54 -5.31
CA TYR A 181 13.11 19.49 -6.56
C TYR A 181 14.62 19.69 -6.33
N LEU A 182 15.41 18.82 -6.93
CA LEU A 182 16.86 18.87 -6.92
C LEU A 182 17.39 18.53 -8.32
N SER A 183 18.32 19.35 -8.80
CA SER A 183 19.07 19.11 -10.02
C SER A 183 20.50 18.73 -9.65
N THR A 184 20.95 17.55 -10.09
CA THR A 184 22.36 17.16 -10.10
C THR A 184 22.94 17.38 -11.50
N PRO A 185 24.26 17.21 -11.72
CA PRO A 185 24.84 17.33 -13.06
C PRO A 185 24.28 16.36 -14.10
N THR A 186 23.69 15.24 -13.69
CA THR A 186 23.23 14.16 -14.59
C THR A 186 21.74 13.88 -14.48
N LEU A 187 21.21 13.71 -13.27
CA LEU A 187 19.81 13.37 -13.05
C LEU A 187 19.13 14.40 -12.16
N HIS A 188 17.91 14.75 -12.51
CA HIS A 188 17.08 15.61 -11.69
C HIS A 188 15.98 14.78 -11.03
N GLY A 189 15.44 15.26 -9.91
CA GLY A 189 14.41 14.53 -9.20
C GLY A 189 13.85 15.28 -8.01
N PHE A 190 13.21 14.52 -7.15
CA PHE A 190 12.59 14.99 -5.92
C PHE A 190 13.26 14.31 -4.74
N LYS A 191 13.68 15.09 -3.74
CA LYS A 191 14.09 14.56 -2.43
C LYS A 191 12.91 13.76 -1.87
N CYS A 192 13.09 12.45 -1.72
CA CYS A 192 11.94 11.57 -1.50
C CYS A 192 12.10 10.53 -0.40
N VAL A 193 13.32 10.18 0.02
CA VAL A 193 13.60 9.12 1.03
C VAL A 193 14.53 9.63 2.12
N ASN A 194 14.54 8.94 3.27
CA ASN A 194 15.36 9.28 4.43
C ASN A 194 15.18 10.74 4.87
N MET A 195 13.94 11.22 4.88
CA MET A 195 13.61 12.61 5.21
C MET A 195 13.06 12.73 6.62
N SER A 196 13.48 13.77 7.34
CA SER A 196 12.91 14.06 8.66
C SER A 196 11.47 14.59 8.51
N PRO A 197 10.47 14.07 9.23
CA PRO A 197 9.13 14.65 9.20
C PRO A 197 9.09 16.08 9.72
N ARG A 198 10.02 16.47 10.61
CA ARG A 198 10.03 17.80 11.23
C ARG A 198 10.55 18.90 10.31
N THR A 199 11.57 18.60 9.50
CA THR A 199 12.21 19.58 8.61
C THR A 199 11.88 19.36 7.14
N CYS A 200 11.40 18.16 6.78
CA CYS A 200 11.23 17.71 5.41
C CYS A 200 12.53 17.87 4.59
N GLU A 201 13.66 17.59 5.22
CA GLU A 201 14.99 17.52 4.60
C GLU A 201 15.58 16.14 4.76
N VAL A 202 16.45 15.76 3.82
CA VAL A 202 17.21 14.52 3.86
C VAL A 202 18.17 14.56 5.05
N VAL A 203 18.15 13.49 5.83
CA VAL A 203 18.96 13.35 7.06
C VAL A 203 20.33 12.71 6.82
N GLU A 204 20.47 12.02 5.70
CA GLU A 204 21.70 11.37 5.28
C GLU A 204 22.62 12.38 4.58
N GLU A 205 23.90 12.02 4.46
CA GLU A 205 24.89 12.86 3.76
C GLU A 205 24.61 12.98 2.26
N ASP A 206 23.82 12.07 1.70
CA ASP A 206 23.55 11.97 0.27
C ASP A 206 22.05 11.85 -0.02
N VAL A 207 21.65 12.46 -1.13
CA VAL A 207 20.27 12.44 -1.62
C VAL A 207 20.12 11.33 -2.63
N ALA A 208 19.13 10.46 -2.45
CA ALA A 208 18.78 9.43 -3.42
C ALA A 208 17.49 9.76 -4.18
N PHE A 209 17.49 9.50 -5.48
CA PHE A 209 16.27 9.42 -6.30
C PHE A 209 15.96 7.95 -6.58
N GLU A 210 14.77 7.49 -6.20
CA GLU A 210 14.31 6.14 -6.53
C GLU A 210 13.23 6.14 -7.62
N VAL A 211 13.38 5.26 -8.60
CA VAL A 211 12.30 4.92 -9.55
C VAL A 211 11.40 3.86 -8.92
N GLY A 212 10.09 4.02 -9.06
CA GLY A 212 9.15 3.10 -8.42
C GLY A 212 9.23 3.11 -6.89
N PHE A 213 8.66 2.07 -6.27
CA PHE A 213 8.58 1.79 -4.84
C PHE A 213 8.32 3.06 -4.00
N VAL A 214 9.27 3.46 -3.15
CA VAL A 214 9.11 4.59 -2.22
C VAL A 214 9.35 5.97 -2.86
N GLY A 215 10.18 6.05 -3.90
CA GLY A 215 10.57 7.34 -4.48
C GLY A 215 9.58 7.85 -5.54
N ARG A 216 9.12 6.95 -6.43
CA ARG A 216 8.17 7.28 -7.51
C ARG A 216 8.55 8.52 -8.32
N VAL A 217 9.85 8.78 -8.51
CA VAL A 217 10.34 10.04 -9.09
C VAL A 217 9.71 10.35 -10.46
N LEU A 218 9.62 9.34 -11.33
CA LEU A 218 9.05 9.50 -12.68
C LEU A 218 7.53 9.68 -12.65
N MET A 219 6.81 9.01 -11.75
CA MET A 219 5.35 9.19 -11.61
C MET A 219 5.04 10.60 -11.11
N ASN A 220 5.77 11.07 -10.10
CA ASN A 220 5.63 12.45 -9.61
C ASN A 220 6.01 13.49 -10.66
N ALA A 221 7.03 13.22 -11.49
CA ALA A 221 7.42 14.11 -12.58
C ALA A 221 6.32 14.18 -13.65
N THR A 222 5.74 13.04 -14.02
CA THR A 222 4.58 12.98 -14.92
C THR A 222 3.41 13.76 -14.35
N ASN A 223 3.02 13.54 -13.09
CA ASN A 223 1.94 14.28 -12.42
C ASN A 223 2.20 15.79 -12.37
N CYS A 224 3.42 16.20 -11.99
CA CYS A 224 3.85 17.59 -11.95
C CYS A 224 3.72 18.25 -13.34
N TYR A 225 4.21 17.57 -14.38
CA TYR A 225 4.15 18.06 -15.75
C TYR A 225 2.72 18.19 -16.27
N THR A 226 1.91 17.12 -16.17
CA THR A 226 0.54 17.11 -16.72
C THR A 226 -0.38 18.08 -16.00
N TYR A 227 -0.23 18.22 -14.68
CA TYR A 227 -0.97 19.20 -13.90
C TYR A 227 -0.52 20.62 -14.21
N GLY A 228 0.79 20.83 -14.38
CA GLY A 228 1.37 22.07 -14.87
C GLY A 228 0.73 22.54 -16.17
N GLN A 229 0.64 21.63 -17.15
CA GLN A 229 -0.03 21.88 -18.43
C GLN A 229 -1.52 22.20 -18.24
N LYS A 230 -2.25 21.39 -17.47
CA LYS A 230 -3.69 21.57 -17.23
C LYS A 230 -4.03 22.90 -16.54
N LYS A 231 -3.18 23.37 -15.63
CA LYS A 231 -3.40 24.60 -14.85
C LYS A 231 -2.65 25.83 -15.38
N GLY A 232 -1.85 25.68 -16.44
CA GLY A 232 -0.99 26.75 -16.95
C GLY A 232 0.10 27.18 -15.94
N ARG A 233 0.56 26.26 -15.09
CA ARG A 233 1.59 26.47 -14.06
C ARG A 233 2.98 26.22 -14.66
N GLN A 234 3.58 27.28 -15.19
CA GLN A 234 4.86 27.21 -15.90
C GLN A 234 6.02 26.65 -15.06
N ASP A 235 6.04 26.96 -13.76
CA ASP A 235 7.00 26.42 -12.80
C ASP A 235 6.95 24.89 -12.72
N LEU A 236 5.74 24.31 -12.69
CA LEU A 236 5.56 22.85 -12.65
C LEU A 236 5.90 22.20 -14.00
N ILE A 237 5.56 22.86 -15.11
CA ILE A 237 5.92 22.40 -16.46
C ILE A 237 7.45 22.31 -16.58
N GLU A 238 8.17 23.34 -16.12
CA GLU A 238 9.64 23.38 -16.15
C GLU A 238 10.26 22.29 -15.28
N ILE A 239 9.78 22.13 -14.03
CA ILE A 239 10.25 21.09 -13.12
C ILE A 239 10.00 19.69 -13.70
N GLY A 240 8.77 19.40 -14.12
CA GLY A 240 8.39 18.11 -14.66
C GLY A 240 9.18 17.75 -15.93
N THR A 241 9.31 18.72 -16.86
CA THR A 241 10.12 18.56 -18.08
C THR A 241 11.59 18.30 -17.73
N SER A 242 12.14 19.09 -16.81
CA SER A 242 13.54 18.98 -16.39
C SER A 242 13.86 17.61 -15.80
N VAL A 243 12.98 17.06 -14.96
CA VAL A 243 13.11 15.69 -14.46
C VAL A 243 13.01 14.70 -15.61
N LEU A 244 11.90 14.67 -16.35
CA LEU A 244 11.67 13.66 -17.40
C LEU A 244 12.78 13.64 -18.45
N THR A 245 13.21 14.81 -18.95
CA THR A 245 14.30 14.93 -19.93
C THR A 245 15.61 14.39 -19.38
N SER A 246 16.03 14.76 -18.16
CA SER A 246 17.27 14.25 -17.57
C SER A 246 17.27 12.72 -17.47
N TRP A 247 16.13 12.11 -17.14
CA TRP A 247 15.99 10.66 -17.07
C TRP A 247 15.99 9.98 -18.44
N PHE A 248 15.42 10.60 -19.47
CA PHE A 248 15.59 10.10 -20.83
C PHE A 248 17.05 10.19 -21.29
N GLU A 249 17.76 11.25 -20.97
CA GLU A 249 19.16 11.47 -21.39
C GLU A 249 20.15 10.57 -20.63
N HIS A 250 19.96 10.41 -19.31
CA HIS A 250 20.97 9.83 -18.43
C HIS A 250 20.46 8.72 -17.50
N GLY A 251 19.15 8.46 -17.47
CA GLY A 251 18.51 7.53 -16.53
C GLY A 251 18.51 6.06 -16.99
N PHE A 252 18.73 5.81 -18.28
CA PHE A 252 18.80 4.47 -18.84
C PHE A 252 20.23 3.91 -18.77
N THR A 253 20.33 2.63 -18.45
CA THR A 253 21.57 1.85 -18.54
C THR A 253 21.83 1.41 -19.98
N GLU A 254 23.04 0.93 -20.25
CA GLU A 254 23.43 0.41 -21.57
C GLU A 254 22.53 -0.75 -22.04
N ASN A 255 21.99 -1.54 -21.11
CA ASN A 255 21.09 -2.67 -21.39
C ASN A 255 19.61 -2.25 -21.47
N GLY A 256 19.31 -0.95 -21.40
CA GLY A 256 17.96 -0.41 -21.54
C GLY A 256 17.11 -0.43 -20.26
N LEU A 257 17.65 -0.89 -19.14
CA LEU A 257 16.99 -0.77 -17.82
C LEU A 257 17.08 0.65 -17.30
N LEU A 258 16.13 1.07 -16.47
CA LEU A 258 16.25 2.32 -15.71
C LEU A 258 17.10 2.12 -14.46
N LYS A 259 17.98 3.08 -14.16
CA LYS A 259 18.69 3.15 -12.88
C LYS A 259 17.65 3.22 -11.75
N GLU A 260 17.69 2.28 -10.81
CA GLU A 260 16.63 2.20 -9.79
C GLU A 260 16.81 3.18 -8.65
N ILE A 261 18.03 3.33 -8.19
CA ILE A 261 18.42 4.21 -7.09
C ILE A 261 19.62 5.00 -7.59
N PHE A 262 19.45 6.31 -7.68
CA PHE A 262 20.52 7.23 -8.05
C PHE A 262 20.90 8.10 -6.85
N HIS A 263 22.16 8.00 -6.46
CA HIS A 263 22.79 8.76 -5.39
C HIS A 263 23.39 10.04 -5.96
N ALA A 264 23.01 11.21 -5.42
CA ALA A 264 23.40 12.51 -5.95
C ALA A 264 24.92 12.76 -5.88
N ASN A 265 25.62 12.12 -4.93
CA ASN A 265 27.08 12.13 -4.85
C ASN A 265 27.79 11.25 -5.90
N GLU A 266 27.06 10.44 -6.66
CA GLU A 266 27.54 9.49 -7.68
C GLU A 266 28.55 8.43 -7.19
N GLN A 267 28.76 8.29 -5.88
CA GLN A 267 29.71 7.34 -5.30
C GLN A 267 29.12 5.94 -5.12
N GLN A 268 27.79 5.83 -5.12
CA GLN A 268 27.08 4.56 -4.94
C GLN A 268 26.24 4.26 -6.18
N GLN A 269 26.57 3.17 -6.87
CA GLN A 269 25.74 2.61 -7.93
C GLN A 269 25.19 1.26 -7.48
N VAL A 270 23.87 1.18 -7.38
CA VAL A 270 23.17 -0.07 -7.08
C VAL A 270 22.94 -0.82 -8.39
N GLU A 271 23.56 -1.99 -8.54
CA GLU A 271 23.44 -2.84 -9.74
C GLU A 271 22.42 -3.98 -9.58
N LEU A 272 21.55 -3.88 -8.57
CA LEU A 272 20.40 -4.76 -8.38
C LEU A 272 19.13 -4.06 -8.86
N PHE A 273 18.37 -4.76 -9.69
CA PHE A 273 17.12 -4.29 -10.28
C PHE A 273 15.95 -5.17 -9.83
N THR A 274 14.74 -4.64 -9.90
CA THR A 274 13.50 -5.28 -9.49
C THR A 274 12.41 -5.06 -10.53
N SER A 275 11.66 -6.12 -10.88
CA SER A 275 10.57 -5.98 -11.86
C SER A 275 9.49 -5.00 -11.41
N ARG A 276 9.28 -4.84 -10.09
CA ARG A 276 8.36 -3.82 -9.56
C ARG A 276 8.78 -2.41 -9.94
N ARG A 277 10.02 -1.99 -9.63
CA ARG A 277 10.48 -0.62 -9.92
C ARG A 277 10.53 -0.35 -11.42
N GLN A 278 11.02 -1.31 -12.21
CA GLN A 278 11.04 -1.17 -13.68
C GLN A 278 9.62 -1.04 -14.26
N GLY A 279 8.67 -1.88 -13.84
CA GLY A 279 7.29 -1.84 -14.31
C GLY A 279 6.57 -0.54 -13.94
N GLU A 280 6.68 -0.10 -12.69
CA GLU A 280 6.10 1.16 -12.23
C GLU A 280 6.70 2.38 -12.95
N ALA A 281 8.00 2.34 -13.23
CA ALA A 281 8.69 3.38 -13.97
C ALA A 281 8.29 3.41 -15.45
N ALA A 282 8.20 2.25 -16.10
CA ALA A 282 7.72 2.12 -17.46
C ALA A 282 6.29 2.66 -17.60
N LEU A 283 5.40 2.33 -16.66
CA LEU A 283 4.04 2.87 -16.61
C LEU A 283 4.03 4.41 -16.58
N ALA A 284 4.85 5.03 -15.70
CA ALA A 284 4.93 6.48 -15.59
C ALA A 284 5.41 7.16 -16.89
N LEU A 285 6.42 6.57 -17.54
CA LEU A 285 6.95 7.09 -18.81
C LEU A 285 5.95 6.94 -19.95
N ILE A 286 5.24 5.80 -20.04
CA ILE A 286 4.21 5.61 -21.07
C ILE A 286 3.07 6.62 -20.88
N GLN A 287 2.63 6.87 -19.64
CA GLN A 287 1.60 7.87 -19.35
C GLN A 287 2.04 9.29 -19.74
N TYR A 288 3.31 9.65 -19.53
CA TYR A 288 3.85 10.91 -20.03
C TYR A 288 3.81 10.98 -21.57
N LEU A 289 4.28 9.93 -22.24
CA LEU A 289 4.29 9.87 -23.71
C LEU A 289 2.86 9.92 -24.30
N GLU A 290 1.91 9.25 -23.65
CA GLU A 290 0.48 9.26 -24.00
C GLU A 290 -0.09 10.68 -23.88
N PHE A 291 0.22 11.39 -22.80
CA PHE A 291 -0.22 12.76 -22.61
C PHE A 291 0.35 13.72 -23.68
N GLU A 292 1.65 13.63 -24.00
CA GLU A 292 2.27 14.45 -25.05
C GLU A 292 1.62 14.21 -26.41
N ARG A 293 1.45 12.94 -26.78
CA ARG A 293 0.83 12.55 -28.06
C ARG A 293 -0.57 13.15 -28.21
N HIS A 294 -1.39 13.14 -27.17
CA HIS A 294 -2.75 13.71 -27.18
C HIS A 294 -2.77 15.24 -27.14
N SER A 295 -1.75 15.86 -26.56
CA SER A 295 -1.59 17.32 -26.53
C SER A 295 -1.11 17.91 -27.88
N CYS A 296 -1.21 17.13 -28.96
CA CYS A 296 -0.73 17.44 -30.31
C CYS A 296 0.78 17.77 -30.38
N ARG A 297 1.57 17.35 -29.40
CA ARG A 297 3.03 17.45 -29.40
C ARG A 297 3.61 16.04 -29.50
N PRO A 298 4.08 15.60 -30.67
CA PRO A 298 4.64 14.26 -30.78
C PRO A 298 5.87 14.15 -29.87
N PRO A 299 5.94 13.14 -28.98
CA PRO A 299 7.12 12.95 -28.15
C PRO A 299 8.33 12.63 -29.04
N PRO A 300 9.56 12.94 -28.60
CA PRO A 300 10.76 12.57 -29.33
C PRO A 300 10.81 11.06 -29.62
N ALA A 301 11.06 10.68 -30.88
CA ALA A 301 11.10 9.28 -31.30
C ALA A 301 12.14 8.44 -30.52
N GLU A 302 13.21 9.10 -30.04
CA GLU A 302 14.20 8.47 -29.17
C GLU A 302 13.60 8.04 -27.81
N TYR A 303 12.67 8.83 -27.25
CA TYR A 303 12.04 8.52 -25.96
C TYR A 303 11.17 7.28 -26.07
N GLU A 304 10.35 7.18 -27.11
CA GLU A 304 9.58 5.97 -27.41
C GLU A 304 10.50 4.76 -27.60
N SER A 305 11.63 4.94 -28.31
CA SER A 305 12.60 3.87 -28.57
C SER A 305 13.26 3.37 -27.27
N LYS A 306 13.58 4.28 -26.33
CA LYS A 306 14.11 3.93 -25.01
C LYS A 306 13.11 3.16 -24.16
N VAL A 307 11.84 3.59 -24.13
CA VAL A 307 10.77 2.89 -23.40
C VAL A 307 10.49 1.52 -24.01
N LYS A 308 10.44 1.40 -25.35
CA LYS A 308 10.34 0.09 -26.00
C LYS A 308 11.49 -0.82 -25.59
N ARG A 309 12.74 -0.33 -25.64
CA ARG A 309 13.91 -1.12 -25.25
C ARG A 309 13.83 -1.59 -23.79
N LEU A 310 13.41 -0.72 -22.87
CA LEU A 310 13.16 -1.09 -21.47
C LEU A 310 12.15 -2.23 -21.36
N LEU A 311 11.01 -2.12 -22.05
CA LEU A 311 9.98 -3.15 -22.06
C LEU A 311 10.51 -4.46 -22.64
N GLU A 312 11.20 -4.44 -23.79
CA GLU A 312 11.78 -5.67 -24.38
C GLU A 312 12.80 -6.33 -23.43
N THR A 313 13.65 -5.54 -22.77
CA THR A 313 14.60 -6.05 -21.78
C THR A 313 13.84 -6.70 -20.61
N CYS A 314 12.80 -6.06 -20.08
CA CYS A 314 12.00 -6.64 -18.99
C CYS A 314 11.27 -7.91 -19.44
N ILE A 315 10.69 -7.92 -20.65
CA ILE A 315 10.00 -9.07 -21.24
C ILE A 315 10.92 -10.29 -21.36
N SER A 316 12.20 -10.07 -21.68
CA SER A 316 13.17 -11.16 -21.75
C SER A 316 13.40 -11.89 -20.42
N LEU A 317 12.99 -11.29 -19.29
CA LEU A 317 13.03 -11.89 -17.96
C LEU A 317 11.76 -12.70 -17.63
N GLN A 318 10.72 -12.66 -18.45
CA GLN A 318 9.50 -13.43 -18.20
C GLN A 318 9.83 -14.93 -18.22
N GLN A 319 9.43 -15.63 -17.16
CA GLN A 319 9.64 -17.06 -17.00
C GLN A 319 8.59 -17.86 -17.78
N VAL A 320 8.84 -19.18 -17.91
CA VAL A 320 7.95 -20.10 -18.64
C VAL A 320 6.54 -20.15 -18.05
N ASP A 321 6.40 -19.96 -16.74
CA ASP A 321 5.12 -19.91 -16.04
C ASP A 321 4.40 -18.55 -16.16
N GLY A 322 5.01 -17.56 -16.85
CA GLY A 322 4.49 -16.22 -17.03
C GLY A 322 4.96 -15.20 -15.98
N SER A 323 5.65 -15.64 -14.92
CA SER A 323 6.13 -14.75 -13.85
C SER A 323 7.28 -13.85 -14.27
N PHE A 324 7.43 -12.73 -13.56
CA PHE A 324 8.63 -11.89 -13.59
C PHE A 324 9.38 -11.99 -12.25
N PRO A 325 10.71 -12.18 -12.26
CA PRO A 325 11.49 -12.34 -11.04
C PRO A 325 11.45 -11.08 -10.16
N ARG A 326 11.47 -11.24 -8.84
CA ARG A 326 11.49 -10.11 -7.90
C ARG A 326 12.75 -9.27 -8.10
N ALA A 327 13.91 -9.91 -8.32
CA ALA A 327 15.18 -9.20 -8.49
C ALA A 327 16.16 -9.88 -9.46
N PHE A 328 16.95 -9.06 -10.15
CA PHE A 328 17.96 -9.46 -11.13
C PHE A 328 19.12 -8.44 -11.16
N ASP A 329 20.29 -8.82 -11.68
CA ASP A 329 21.41 -7.89 -11.85
C ASP A 329 21.44 -7.23 -13.24
N LYS A 330 22.41 -6.32 -13.45
CA LYS A 330 22.61 -5.62 -14.73
C LYS A 330 22.79 -6.54 -15.95
N ASN A 331 23.22 -7.79 -15.75
CA ASN A 331 23.41 -8.78 -16.81
C ASN A 331 22.15 -9.66 -16.98
N LEU A 332 21.03 -9.26 -16.37
CA LEU A 332 19.76 -9.98 -16.36
C LEU A 332 19.83 -11.34 -15.65
N ALA A 333 20.87 -11.58 -14.84
CA ALA A 333 20.94 -12.79 -14.04
C ALA A 333 20.00 -12.67 -12.83
N ILE A 334 19.06 -13.61 -12.73
CA ILE A 334 18.06 -13.65 -11.65
C ILE A 334 18.77 -13.83 -10.30
N LYS A 335 18.51 -12.90 -9.38
CA LYS A 335 19.00 -12.95 -7.98
C LYS A 335 17.90 -13.41 -7.03
N ASP A 336 16.66 -13.20 -7.42
CA ASP A 336 15.50 -13.73 -6.74
C ASP A 336 14.40 -14.04 -7.75
N ALA A 337 14.09 -15.34 -7.87
CA ALA A 337 13.11 -15.88 -8.80
C ALA A 337 11.66 -15.78 -8.31
N ASN A 338 11.40 -15.30 -7.08
CA ASN A 338 10.04 -15.11 -6.59
C ASN A 338 9.24 -14.19 -7.54
N GLY A 339 8.03 -14.59 -7.93
CA GLY A 339 7.22 -13.85 -8.90
C GLY A 339 6.55 -12.57 -8.38
N GLY A 340 6.94 -12.04 -7.22
CA GLY A 340 6.30 -10.88 -6.56
C GLY A 340 6.26 -9.58 -7.38
N GLY A 341 7.11 -9.45 -8.41
CA GLY A 341 7.11 -8.32 -9.34
C GLY A 341 6.10 -8.43 -10.49
N THR A 342 5.49 -9.61 -10.70
CA THR A 342 4.65 -9.92 -11.87
C THR A 342 3.45 -8.99 -11.99
N SER A 343 2.71 -8.77 -10.90
CA SER A 343 1.52 -7.91 -10.90
C SER A 343 1.83 -6.44 -11.21
N CYS A 344 3.04 -5.97 -10.93
CA CYS A 344 3.47 -4.59 -11.20
C CYS A 344 3.82 -4.37 -12.68
N MET A 345 4.15 -5.43 -13.42
CA MET A 345 4.46 -5.35 -14.86
C MET A 345 3.20 -5.25 -15.73
N VAL A 346 2.09 -5.86 -15.29
CA VAL A 346 0.84 -5.93 -16.07
C VAL A 346 0.31 -4.54 -16.47
N PRO A 347 0.19 -3.54 -15.57
CA PRO A 347 -0.24 -2.20 -15.95
C PRO A 347 0.63 -1.57 -17.05
N ALA A 348 1.96 -1.67 -16.92
CA ALA A 348 2.88 -1.12 -17.90
C ALA A 348 2.75 -1.79 -19.28
N LEU A 349 2.61 -3.11 -19.31
CA LEU A 349 2.41 -3.87 -20.55
C LEU A 349 1.06 -3.54 -21.22
N ILE A 350 0.00 -3.35 -20.44
CA ILE A 350 -1.31 -2.96 -20.98
C ILE A 350 -1.30 -1.53 -21.53
N HIS A 351 -0.65 -0.60 -20.83
CA HIS A 351 -0.42 0.75 -21.37
C HIS A 351 0.45 0.71 -22.63
N ALA A 352 1.50 -0.13 -22.67
CA ALA A 352 2.36 -0.30 -23.84
C ALA A 352 1.60 -0.88 -25.04
N PHE A 353 0.72 -1.87 -24.82
CA PHE A 353 -0.15 -2.42 -25.86
C PHE A 353 -0.97 -1.32 -26.54
N ARG A 354 -1.66 -0.48 -25.76
CA ARG A 354 -2.49 0.60 -26.33
C ARG A 354 -1.65 1.71 -26.95
N TYR A 355 -0.56 2.09 -26.30
CA TYR A 355 0.28 3.20 -26.76
C TYR A 355 1.04 2.86 -28.05
N PHE A 356 1.58 1.65 -28.17
CA PHE A 356 2.34 1.24 -29.34
C PHE A 356 1.53 0.49 -30.39
N ASP A 357 0.26 0.17 -30.09
CA ASP A 357 -0.62 -0.66 -30.93
C ASP A 357 0.04 -2.00 -31.31
N ASP A 358 0.71 -2.63 -30.33
CA ASP A 358 1.45 -3.87 -30.53
C ASP A 358 0.89 -4.99 -29.63
N PRO A 359 0.16 -5.97 -30.21
CA PRO A 359 -0.54 -7.02 -29.46
C PRO A 359 0.41 -7.90 -28.63
N LYS A 360 1.72 -7.92 -28.92
CA LYS A 360 2.67 -8.71 -28.14
C LYS A 360 2.63 -8.34 -26.64
N TYR A 361 2.49 -7.05 -26.33
CA TYR A 361 2.49 -6.58 -24.94
C TYR A 361 1.27 -7.10 -24.18
N ARG A 362 0.11 -7.12 -24.84
CA ARG A 362 -1.12 -7.72 -24.30
C ARG A 362 -0.95 -9.21 -24.06
N ASP A 363 -0.38 -9.94 -25.01
CA ASP A 363 -0.25 -11.40 -24.92
C ASP A 363 0.72 -11.79 -23.78
N ILE A 364 1.81 -11.03 -23.60
CA ILE A 364 2.73 -11.17 -22.46
C ILE A 364 2.04 -10.84 -21.14
N ALA A 365 1.24 -9.78 -21.10
CA ALA A 365 0.46 -9.41 -19.91
C ALA A 365 -0.56 -10.48 -19.53
N ILE A 366 -1.22 -11.11 -20.52
CA ILE A 366 -2.14 -12.24 -20.30
C ILE A 366 -1.39 -13.43 -19.72
N HIS A 367 -0.18 -13.73 -20.21
CA HIS A 367 0.63 -14.81 -19.67
C HIS A 367 1.02 -14.56 -18.20
N ALA A 368 1.41 -13.33 -17.87
CA ALA A 368 1.61 -12.90 -16.49
C ALA A 368 0.32 -13.00 -15.66
N GLY A 369 -0.83 -12.70 -16.26
CA GLY A 369 -2.15 -12.89 -15.66
C GLY A 369 -2.42 -14.33 -15.24
N TYR A 370 -2.01 -15.33 -16.04
CA TYR A 370 -2.17 -16.74 -15.68
C TYR A 370 -1.38 -17.11 -14.41
N TYR A 371 -0.12 -16.66 -14.30
CA TYR A 371 0.67 -16.82 -13.08
C TYR A 371 -0.01 -16.19 -11.87
N ILE A 372 -0.45 -14.94 -11.99
CA ILE A 372 -1.11 -14.21 -10.88
C ILE A 372 -2.36 -14.97 -10.42
N VAL A 373 -3.16 -15.49 -11.35
CA VAL A 373 -4.35 -16.29 -11.01
C VAL A 373 -3.95 -17.56 -10.26
N SER A 374 -3.05 -18.38 -10.83
CA SER A 374 -2.78 -19.73 -10.29
C SER A 374 -1.92 -19.74 -9.04
N GLU A 375 -0.91 -18.87 -8.95
CA GLU A 375 0.12 -18.89 -7.91
C GLU A 375 -0.08 -17.85 -6.81
N VAL A 376 -0.79 -16.75 -7.09
CA VAL A 376 -1.02 -15.67 -6.13
C VAL A 376 -2.44 -15.73 -5.58
N VAL A 377 -3.45 -15.58 -6.43
CA VAL A 377 -4.84 -15.43 -6.00
C VAL A 377 -5.48 -16.76 -5.60
N GLU A 378 -5.31 -17.82 -6.40
CA GLU A 378 -5.89 -19.14 -6.08
C GLU A 378 -5.23 -19.79 -4.86
N GLN A 379 -3.95 -19.51 -4.60
CA GLN A 379 -3.21 -20.01 -3.42
C GLN A 379 -3.33 -19.13 -2.18
N ASP A 380 -4.02 -17.98 -2.25
CA ASP A 380 -4.05 -16.96 -1.18
C ASP A 380 -2.63 -16.51 -0.76
N ASN A 381 -1.71 -16.41 -1.73
CA ASN A 381 -0.27 -16.19 -1.54
C ASN A 381 0.16 -14.77 -1.95
N TYR A 382 -0.46 -13.76 -1.33
CA TYR A 382 -0.21 -12.35 -1.61
C TYR A 382 1.09 -11.84 -0.96
N THR A 383 2.25 -12.29 -1.44
CA THR A 383 3.56 -11.97 -0.87
C THR A 383 4.48 -11.27 -1.87
N SER A 384 5.55 -10.64 -1.39
CA SER A 384 6.74 -10.27 -2.16
C SER A 384 6.57 -9.09 -3.13
N SER A 385 5.41 -8.44 -3.17
CA SER A 385 5.29 -7.16 -3.88
C SER A 385 5.89 -6.03 -3.06
N THR A 386 5.75 -6.05 -1.73
CA THR A 386 6.55 -5.22 -0.82
C THR A 386 8.00 -5.73 -0.83
N ILE A 387 8.88 -5.05 -1.59
CA ILE A 387 10.23 -5.56 -1.98
C ILE A 387 11.08 -5.91 -0.75
N ASP A 388 10.82 -5.26 0.37
CA ASP A 388 11.56 -5.32 1.61
C ASP A 388 10.84 -6.08 2.73
N ALA A 389 9.77 -6.82 2.40
CA ALA A 389 9.08 -7.74 3.29
C ALA A 389 8.96 -9.14 2.67
N ASN A 390 8.91 -10.19 3.50
CA ASN A 390 8.73 -11.58 3.05
C ASN A 390 7.53 -12.25 3.71
N CYS A 391 6.42 -11.51 3.83
CA CYS A 391 5.17 -11.98 4.39
C CYS A 391 3.99 -11.57 3.50
N PRO A 392 2.78 -12.12 3.75
CA PRO A 392 1.59 -11.62 3.07
C PRO A 392 1.38 -10.14 3.37
N ASP A 393 1.11 -9.36 2.33
CA ASP A 393 1.00 -7.91 2.45
C ASP A 393 -0.16 -7.36 1.60
N LYS A 394 -0.68 -6.20 2.04
CA LYS A 394 -1.80 -5.50 1.38
C LYS A 394 -1.42 -5.10 -0.05
N GLU A 395 -0.19 -4.65 -0.28
CA GLU A 395 0.24 -4.13 -1.58
C GLU A 395 0.18 -5.22 -2.65
N ALA A 396 0.64 -6.44 -2.35
CA ALA A 396 0.58 -7.59 -3.24
C ALA A 396 -0.86 -7.91 -3.68
N ALA A 397 -1.81 -7.87 -2.75
CA ALA A 397 -3.22 -8.07 -3.05
C ALA A 397 -3.82 -6.93 -3.87
N THR A 398 -3.51 -5.67 -3.53
CA THR A 398 -3.95 -4.52 -4.34
C THR A 398 -3.40 -4.56 -5.76
N TYR A 399 -2.13 -4.96 -5.94
CA TYR A 399 -1.54 -5.10 -7.28
C TYR A 399 -2.11 -6.28 -8.06
N ALA A 400 -2.38 -7.41 -7.42
CA ALA A 400 -3.05 -8.54 -8.08
C ALA A 400 -4.44 -8.14 -8.58
N ALA A 401 -5.24 -7.45 -7.76
CA ALA A 401 -6.55 -6.92 -8.15
C ALA A 401 -6.42 -5.90 -9.30
N THR A 402 -5.44 -5.00 -9.20
CA THR A 402 -5.15 -3.99 -10.23
C THR A 402 -4.76 -4.64 -11.55
N ALA A 403 -3.90 -5.65 -11.55
CA ALA A 403 -3.51 -6.38 -12.75
C ALA A 403 -4.72 -7.02 -13.46
N MET A 404 -5.64 -7.63 -12.69
CA MET A 404 -6.87 -8.20 -13.26
C MET A 404 -7.78 -7.11 -13.84
N TRP A 405 -7.85 -5.95 -13.19
CA TRP A 405 -8.58 -4.79 -13.70
C TRP A 405 -8.02 -4.34 -15.06
N TYR A 406 -6.71 -4.10 -15.18
CA TYR A 406 -6.10 -3.72 -16.46
C TYR A 406 -6.33 -4.77 -17.56
N LEU A 407 -6.21 -6.06 -17.25
CA LEU A 407 -6.51 -7.15 -18.21
C LEU A 407 -7.98 -7.15 -18.63
N ALA A 408 -8.91 -6.88 -17.71
CA ALA A 408 -10.33 -6.78 -18.02
C ALA A 408 -10.66 -5.55 -18.88
N GLY A 409 -9.84 -4.51 -18.84
CA GLY A 409 -9.97 -3.31 -19.68
C GLY A 409 -9.61 -3.52 -21.15
N VAL A 410 -8.88 -4.58 -21.47
CA VAL A 410 -8.44 -4.91 -22.84
C VAL A 410 -9.03 -6.21 -23.39
N THR A 411 -9.94 -6.85 -22.63
CA THR A 411 -10.63 -8.04 -23.08
C THR A 411 -12.02 -7.69 -23.62
N GLU A 412 -12.34 -8.26 -24.79
CA GLU A 412 -13.68 -8.20 -25.38
C GLU A 412 -14.50 -9.48 -25.08
N VAL A 413 -13.87 -10.47 -24.43
CA VAL A 413 -14.49 -11.76 -24.13
C VAL A 413 -15.18 -11.68 -22.77
N GLU A 414 -16.51 -11.59 -22.79
CA GLU A 414 -17.33 -11.41 -21.58
C GLU A 414 -17.09 -12.50 -20.53
N GLN A 415 -16.93 -13.78 -20.91
CA GLN A 415 -16.63 -14.84 -19.93
C GLN A 415 -15.27 -14.64 -19.27
N LEU A 416 -14.27 -14.16 -20.02
CA LEU A 416 -12.95 -13.86 -19.47
C LEU A 416 -13.01 -12.63 -18.56
N ARG A 417 -13.74 -11.58 -18.96
CA ARG A 417 -14.02 -10.41 -18.11
C ARG A 417 -14.63 -10.83 -16.78
N GLN A 418 -15.67 -11.66 -16.78
CA GLN A 418 -16.29 -12.18 -15.56
C GLN A 418 -15.33 -13.01 -14.70
N ARG A 419 -14.46 -13.82 -15.32
CA ARG A 419 -13.41 -14.55 -14.59
C ARG A 419 -12.44 -13.58 -13.93
N LEU A 420 -11.95 -12.58 -14.64
CA LEU A 420 -11.04 -11.55 -14.13
C LEU A 420 -11.69 -10.76 -12.98
N THR A 421 -12.97 -10.38 -13.12
CA THR A 421 -13.73 -9.74 -12.04
C THR A 421 -13.79 -10.61 -10.79
N LYS A 422 -14.06 -11.92 -10.91
CA LYS A 422 -14.10 -12.83 -9.75
C LYS A 422 -12.73 -12.96 -9.07
N VAL A 423 -11.66 -13.04 -9.85
CA VAL A 423 -10.28 -13.09 -9.33
C VAL A 423 -9.93 -11.77 -8.65
N ALA A 424 -10.27 -10.63 -9.26
CA ALA A 424 -10.06 -9.31 -8.68
C ALA A 424 -10.84 -9.14 -7.38
N ALA A 425 -12.11 -9.58 -7.32
CA ALA A 425 -12.93 -9.55 -6.12
C ALA A 425 -12.27 -10.32 -4.97
N LYS A 426 -11.75 -11.52 -5.25
CA LYS A 426 -11.02 -12.33 -4.27
C LYS A 426 -9.78 -11.61 -3.72
N ALA A 427 -9.01 -10.95 -4.60
CA ALA A 427 -7.85 -10.16 -4.20
C ALA A 427 -8.24 -8.89 -3.43
N CYS A 428 -9.32 -8.21 -3.82
CA CYS A 428 -9.88 -7.07 -3.11
C CYS A 428 -10.32 -7.44 -1.70
N ASP A 429 -11.00 -8.58 -1.50
CA ASP A 429 -11.44 -9.02 -0.18
C ASP A 429 -10.24 -9.27 0.76
N PHE A 430 -9.16 -9.88 0.25
CA PHE A 430 -7.94 -10.01 1.03
C PHE A 430 -7.32 -8.64 1.34
N ALA A 431 -7.20 -7.76 0.36
CA ALA A 431 -6.67 -6.41 0.59
C ALA A 431 -7.50 -5.64 1.63
N LEU A 432 -8.84 -5.70 1.55
CA LEU A 432 -9.77 -5.05 2.49
C LEU A 432 -9.65 -5.59 3.92
N SER A 433 -9.17 -6.83 4.11
CA SER A 433 -8.87 -7.37 5.44
C SER A 433 -7.72 -6.63 6.16
N TYR A 434 -6.91 -5.86 5.42
CA TYR A 434 -5.84 -5.00 5.97
C TYR A 434 -6.29 -3.55 6.20
N PHE A 435 -7.48 -3.15 5.76
CA PHE A 435 -7.98 -1.79 5.96
C PHE A 435 -8.76 -1.67 7.27
N MET A 436 -8.36 -0.70 8.09
CA MET A 436 -8.95 -0.45 9.41
C MET A 436 -10.45 -0.18 9.31
N LEU A 437 -11.26 -0.89 10.11
CA LEU A 437 -12.71 -0.66 10.21
C LEU A 437 -13.11 0.16 11.45
N TYR A 438 -12.14 0.55 12.27
CA TYR A 438 -12.35 1.35 13.48
C TYR A 438 -11.20 2.35 13.66
N ASP A 439 -11.40 3.31 14.55
CA ASP A 439 -10.35 4.24 14.95
C ASP A 439 -9.56 3.70 16.11
N THR A 440 -8.27 3.50 15.93
CA THR A 440 -7.36 3.10 17.00
C THR A 440 -7.27 4.23 18.02
N PRO A 441 -7.49 3.95 19.31
CA PRO A 441 -7.40 4.99 20.33
C PRO A 441 -5.95 5.41 20.54
N PHE A 442 -5.74 6.72 20.67
CA PHE A 442 -4.46 7.33 21.01
C PHE A 442 -4.53 7.98 22.40
N ALA A 443 -3.47 7.81 23.19
CA ALA A 443 -3.29 8.47 24.49
C ALA A 443 -3.04 9.98 24.33
N ALA A 444 -3.36 10.77 25.35
CA ALA A 444 -3.00 12.19 25.39
C ALA A 444 -1.47 12.36 25.32
N GLY A 445 -0.99 13.37 24.59
CA GLY A 445 0.43 13.58 24.30
C GLY A 445 0.90 12.93 22.99
N HIS A 446 0.11 12.02 22.40
CA HIS A 446 0.37 11.52 21.05
C HIS A 446 0.10 12.62 20.03
N ILE A 447 1.07 12.87 19.14
CA ILE A 447 0.96 13.87 18.06
C ILE A 447 -0.25 13.59 17.17
N LEU A 448 -0.52 12.32 16.87
CA LEU A 448 -1.66 11.91 16.05
C LEU A 448 -3.02 12.18 16.71
N LYS A 449 -3.05 12.36 18.04
CA LYS A 449 -4.24 12.80 18.77
C LYS A 449 -4.31 14.32 18.85
N ASP A 450 -3.21 14.94 19.26
CA ASP A 450 -3.22 16.33 19.72
C ASP A 450 -3.00 17.35 18.59
N GLN A 451 -2.29 16.97 17.52
CA GLN A 451 -1.93 17.87 16.42
C GLN A 451 -2.71 17.64 15.12
N VAL A 452 -3.67 16.70 15.12
CA VAL A 452 -4.56 16.44 13.98
C VAL A 452 -5.94 17.02 14.29
N PRO A 453 -6.25 18.27 13.94
CA PRO A 453 -7.51 18.90 14.29
C PRO A 453 -8.70 18.37 13.44
N PRO A 454 -9.94 18.47 13.93
CA PRO A 454 -10.34 18.94 15.27
C PRO A 454 -10.36 17.85 16.37
N HIS A 455 -10.21 16.56 16.02
CA HIS A 455 -10.49 15.45 16.94
C HIS A 455 -9.43 14.33 16.98
N GLY A 456 -8.23 14.57 16.45
CA GLY A 456 -7.22 13.54 16.23
C GLY A 456 -7.39 12.81 14.90
N LEU A 457 -6.45 11.91 14.60
CA LEU A 457 -6.49 11.04 13.44
C LEU A 457 -7.57 9.96 13.59
N HIS A 458 -8.46 9.86 12.60
CA HIS A 458 -9.34 8.71 12.43
C HIS A 458 -8.64 7.66 11.55
N THR A 459 -8.24 6.53 12.13
CA THR A 459 -7.50 5.48 11.43
C THR A 459 -8.39 4.60 10.55
N ARG A 460 -9.72 4.60 10.73
CA ARG A 460 -10.63 3.83 9.86
C ARG A 460 -10.42 4.21 8.40
N GLY A 461 -10.36 3.23 7.51
CA GLY A 461 -10.03 3.43 6.08
C GLY A 461 -8.54 3.57 5.77
N TRP A 462 -7.64 3.60 6.75
CA TRP A 462 -6.20 3.47 6.51
C TRP A 462 -5.80 1.99 6.39
N GLY A 463 -4.77 1.70 5.60
CA GLY A 463 -4.34 0.33 5.33
C GLY A 463 -3.14 -0.07 6.19
N LEU A 464 -3.23 -1.19 6.90
CA LEU A 464 -2.06 -1.88 7.45
C LEU A 464 -1.16 -2.34 6.31
N VAL A 465 0.17 -2.32 6.49
CA VAL A 465 1.11 -2.73 5.44
C VAL A 465 1.23 -4.25 5.38
N SER A 466 1.74 -4.84 6.46
CA SER A 466 1.98 -6.28 6.58
C SER A 466 2.20 -6.66 8.05
N SER A 467 2.33 -7.96 8.32
CA SER A 467 2.72 -8.42 9.66
C SER A 467 4.15 -8.03 10.05
N GLU A 468 5.04 -7.75 9.10
CA GLU A 468 6.42 -7.30 9.37
C GLU A 468 6.53 -5.78 9.56
N ASN A 469 5.69 -5.03 8.84
CA ASN A 469 5.60 -3.58 8.86
C ASN A 469 4.29 -3.17 9.54
N ASN A 470 4.25 -3.24 10.88
CA ASN A 470 3.04 -2.98 11.67
C ASN A 470 2.79 -1.47 11.83
N HIS A 471 2.50 -0.78 10.74
CA HIS A 471 2.00 0.58 10.74
C HIS A 471 0.87 0.73 9.70
N ILE A 472 0.16 1.85 9.73
CA ILE A 472 -0.80 2.23 8.68
C ILE A 472 -0.16 3.24 7.74
N ASP A 473 -0.60 3.20 6.49
CA ASP A 473 -0.13 4.06 5.42
C ASP A 473 -1.30 4.55 4.53
N CYS A 474 -1.00 5.41 3.56
CA CYS A 474 -1.94 5.91 2.57
C CYS A 474 -1.81 5.22 1.20
N TYR A 475 -1.44 3.94 1.14
CA TYR A 475 -1.28 3.19 -0.10
C TYR A 475 -2.65 2.91 -0.75
N ALA A 476 -2.98 3.69 -1.77
CA ALA A 476 -4.28 3.67 -2.46
C ALA A 476 -4.12 3.57 -3.97
N PHE A 477 -3.37 4.48 -4.61
CA PHE A 477 -3.19 4.52 -6.07
C PHE A 477 -4.50 4.25 -6.85
N ASP A 478 -4.50 3.30 -7.79
CA ASP A 478 -5.67 2.92 -8.61
C ASP A 478 -6.69 2.05 -7.84
N PHE A 479 -6.40 1.62 -6.61
CA PHE A 479 -7.19 0.59 -5.90
C PHE A 479 -8.63 0.99 -5.65
N LEU A 480 -8.92 2.28 -5.44
CA LEU A 480 -10.30 2.75 -5.26
C LEU A 480 -11.14 2.58 -6.53
N ASP A 481 -10.54 2.81 -7.70
CA ASP A 481 -11.23 2.60 -8.98
C ASP A 481 -11.40 1.11 -9.26
N VAL A 482 -10.43 0.28 -8.87
CA VAL A 482 -10.57 -1.19 -8.87
C VAL A 482 -11.73 -1.64 -7.97
N LEU A 483 -11.83 -1.12 -6.75
CA LEU A 483 -12.93 -1.45 -5.83
C LEU A 483 -14.29 -1.05 -6.40
N ARG A 484 -14.40 0.15 -6.98
CA ARG A 484 -15.64 0.61 -7.63
C ARG A 484 -16.03 -0.32 -8.79
N TRP A 485 -15.07 -0.62 -9.67
CA TRP A 485 -15.29 -1.53 -10.79
C TRP A 485 -15.70 -2.93 -10.33
N VAL A 486 -15.02 -3.51 -9.33
CA VAL A 486 -15.42 -4.80 -8.76
C VAL A 486 -16.84 -4.70 -8.17
N GLY A 487 -17.17 -3.61 -7.47
CA GLY A 487 -18.50 -3.38 -6.93
C GLY A 487 -19.60 -3.37 -7.99
N ASP A 488 -19.33 -2.75 -9.14
CA ASP A 488 -20.27 -2.68 -10.26
C ASP A 488 -20.42 -4.03 -10.99
N GLU A 489 -19.34 -4.82 -11.08
CA GLU A 489 -19.26 -6.02 -11.92
C GLU A 489 -19.54 -7.34 -11.18
N VAL A 490 -19.33 -7.40 -9.86
CA VAL A 490 -19.51 -8.64 -9.10
C VAL A 490 -20.98 -9.10 -9.12
N ARG A 491 -21.18 -10.42 -9.11
CA ARG A 491 -22.51 -11.04 -9.09
C ARG A 491 -22.61 -12.09 -7.98
N PRO A 492 -23.73 -12.13 -7.21
CA PRO A 492 -24.89 -11.24 -7.31
C PRO A 492 -24.55 -9.80 -6.90
N ALA A 493 -25.23 -8.82 -7.51
CA ALA A 493 -24.95 -7.39 -7.29
C ALA A 493 -25.10 -6.96 -5.81
N SER A 494 -25.85 -7.73 -5.02
CA SER A 494 -25.94 -7.57 -3.57
C SER A 494 -24.63 -7.79 -2.81
N GLN A 495 -23.56 -8.26 -3.46
CA GLN A 495 -22.22 -8.35 -2.87
C GLN A 495 -21.34 -7.13 -3.19
N GLY A 496 -21.75 -6.26 -4.12
CA GLY A 496 -20.95 -5.13 -4.57
C GLY A 496 -20.81 -4.00 -3.54
N TRP A 497 -21.75 -3.89 -2.59
CA TRP A 497 -21.84 -2.77 -1.65
C TRP A 497 -20.57 -2.58 -0.81
N LYS A 498 -19.90 -3.67 -0.42
CA LYS A 498 -18.71 -3.60 0.44
C LYS A 498 -17.56 -2.88 -0.25
N TYR A 499 -17.38 -3.11 -1.55
CA TYR A 499 -16.31 -2.49 -2.32
C TYR A 499 -16.56 -0.99 -2.51
N HIS A 500 -17.79 -0.58 -2.87
CA HIS A 500 -18.12 0.85 -2.96
C HIS A 500 -18.00 1.57 -1.64
N THR A 501 -18.50 0.95 -0.56
CA THR A 501 -18.52 1.61 0.75
C THR A 501 -17.11 1.75 1.29
N MET A 502 -16.25 0.75 1.10
CA MET A 502 -14.82 0.86 1.45
C MET A 502 -14.08 1.84 0.56
N ALA A 503 -14.33 1.89 -0.74
CA ALA A 503 -13.71 2.89 -1.61
C ALA A 503 -14.03 4.32 -1.12
N ASN A 504 -15.26 4.56 -0.68
CA ASN A 504 -15.67 5.85 -0.12
C ASN A 504 -15.05 6.11 1.26
N LEU A 505 -14.98 5.10 2.13
CA LEU A 505 -14.34 5.21 3.43
C LEU A 505 -12.86 5.57 3.30
N ILE A 506 -12.12 4.82 2.49
CA ILE A 506 -10.69 5.04 2.22
C ILE A 506 -10.49 6.45 1.63
N ALA A 507 -11.27 6.83 0.61
CA ALA A 507 -11.19 8.17 0.01
C ALA A 507 -11.39 9.29 1.05
N SER A 508 -12.44 9.18 1.87
CA SER A 508 -12.75 10.17 2.89
C SER A 508 -11.66 10.28 3.95
N SER A 509 -11.00 9.16 4.25
CA SER A 509 -10.01 9.06 5.32
C SER A 509 -8.63 9.55 4.91
N LEU A 510 -8.15 9.16 3.71
CA LEU A 510 -6.77 9.42 3.29
C LEU A 510 -6.55 10.84 2.73
N ARG A 511 -7.60 11.45 2.15
CA ARG A 511 -7.44 12.64 1.30
C ARG A 511 -6.85 13.89 1.97
N GLU A 512 -7.25 14.20 3.20
CA GLU A 512 -6.89 15.50 3.81
C GLU A 512 -6.55 15.48 5.30
N GLN A 513 -6.72 14.35 6.00
CA GLN A 513 -6.54 14.29 7.46
C GLN A 513 -5.13 14.66 7.90
N LEU A 514 -4.13 14.10 7.21
CA LEU A 514 -2.71 14.33 7.47
C LEU A 514 -2.05 15.22 6.41
N LEU A 515 -2.82 15.81 5.50
CA LEU A 515 -2.31 16.73 4.49
C LEU A 515 -1.82 18.02 5.17
N PRO A 516 -0.50 18.28 5.22
CA PRO A 516 0.02 19.48 5.86
C PRO A 516 -0.32 20.70 5.00
N ARG A 517 -0.93 21.71 5.62
CA ARG A 517 -1.37 22.95 4.98
C ARG A 517 -1.27 24.13 5.95
N PRO A 518 -1.29 25.39 5.46
CA PRO A 518 -1.27 26.56 6.34
C PRO A 518 -2.33 26.46 7.46
N GLY A 519 -1.89 26.64 8.70
CA GLY A 519 -2.74 26.50 9.90
C GLY A 519 -3.02 25.06 10.37
N ARG A 520 -2.60 24.03 9.61
CA ARG A 520 -2.74 22.61 9.96
C ARG A 520 -1.58 21.79 9.39
N MET A 521 -0.48 21.72 10.14
CA MET A 521 0.73 21.02 9.71
C MET A 521 0.78 19.54 10.12
N CYS A 522 -0.10 19.11 11.04
CA CYS A 522 -0.21 17.72 11.49
C CYS A 522 1.13 17.09 11.93
N GLY A 523 2.04 17.87 12.53
CA GLY A 523 3.37 17.42 12.95
C GLY A 523 4.42 17.29 11.83
N ILE A 524 4.13 17.77 10.61
CA ILE A 524 5.03 17.76 9.45
C ILE A 524 5.59 19.16 9.17
N GLY A 525 6.84 19.24 8.72
CA GLY A 525 7.58 20.49 8.57
C GLY A 525 7.16 21.39 7.41
N LYS A 526 6.61 20.84 6.34
CA LYS A 526 6.31 21.57 5.09
C LYS A 526 4.95 21.20 4.51
N VAL A 527 4.35 22.16 3.80
CA VAL A 527 3.05 22.02 3.12
C VAL A 527 3.16 21.00 1.99
N GLY A 528 2.15 20.15 1.81
CA GLY A 528 2.11 19.17 0.72
C GLY A 528 2.93 17.89 0.94
N TYR A 529 3.71 17.80 2.03
CA TYR A 529 4.49 16.61 2.38
C TYR A 529 3.63 15.57 3.11
N MET A 530 2.83 14.80 2.37
CA MET A 530 1.97 13.76 2.95
C MET A 530 2.81 12.65 3.64
N PRO A 531 2.58 12.33 4.93
CA PRO A 531 3.39 11.34 5.63
C PRO A 531 3.13 9.90 5.16
N GLU A 532 4.21 9.11 5.10
CA GLU A 532 4.18 7.67 4.78
C GLU A 532 3.78 6.82 5.98
N VAL A 533 4.63 6.80 7.02
CA VAL A 533 4.50 5.86 8.14
C VAL A 533 3.76 6.53 9.30
N VAL A 534 2.55 6.06 9.56
CA VAL A 534 1.71 6.57 10.64
C VAL A 534 1.56 5.47 11.70
N GLN A 535 2.09 5.71 12.91
CA GLN A 535 2.18 4.68 13.95
C GLN A 535 0.87 4.57 14.74
N GLN A 536 -0.03 3.68 14.36
CA GLN A 536 -1.22 3.30 15.12
C GLN A 536 -0.92 2.26 16.22
N THR A 537 0.24 1.60 16.20
CA THR A 537 0.60 0.58 17.18
C THR A 537 2.04 0.76 17.66
N LEU A 538 2.45 -0.07 18.62
CA LEU A 538 3.81 -0.12 19.15
C LEU A 538 4.71 -0.91 18.19
N TRP A 539 5.14 -0.25 17.13
CA TRP A 539 6.17 -0.74 16.21
C TRP A 539 7.30 0.29 16.16
N ASP A 540 8.53 -0.18 16.41
CA ASP A 540 9.73 0.64 16.46
C ASP A 540 10.34 0.77 15.06
N TYR A 541 10.45 2.02 14.60
CA TYR A 541 11.23 2.37 13.42
C TYR A 541 12.14 3.57 13.77
N GLY A 542 12.95 3.38 14.81
CA GLY A 542 14.04 4.27 15.20
C GLY A 542 13.71 5.29 16.29
N LYS A 543 12.43 5.50 16.63
CA LYS A 543 12.02 6.46 17.69
C LYS A 543 10.84 6.05 18.57
N ASN A 544 10.51 4.74 18.64
CA ASN A 544 9.47 4.18 19.50
C ASN A 544 8.07 4.81 19.37
N GLY A 545 7.14 4.03 18.85
CA GLY A 545 5.83 3.90 19.48
C GLY A 545 4.67 4.66 18.86
N LYS A 546 3.51 4.09 19.14
CA LYS A 546 2.17 4.51 18.77
C LYS A 546 1.96 6.01 18.96
N GLY A 547 1.20 6.62 18.06
CA GLY A 547 0.77 8.01 18.17
C GLY A 547 1.76 9.05 17.65
N THR A 548 2.87 8.61 17.04
CA THR A 548 3.91 9.50 16.50
C THR A 548 4.33 9.12 15.08
N TYR A 549 5.25 9.90 14.54
CA TYR A 549 5.91 9.65 13.27
C TYR A 549 7.31 9.08 13.47
N ASN A 550 7.78 8.33 12.48
CA ASN A 550 9.14 7.80 12.45
C ASN A 550 10.20 8.89 12.34
N TYR A 551 11.45 8.51 12.63
CA TYR A 551 12.58 9.43 12.48
C TYR A 551 12.83 9.80 11.02
N PHE A 552 12.57 8.87 10.11
CA PHE A 552 12.71 9.00 8.67
C PHE A 552 11.45 8.57 7.96
N MET A 553 11.15 9.22 6.84
CA MET A 553 10.02 8.92 5.97
C MET A 553 10.42 9.06 4.51
N ALA A 554 9.63 8.42 3.66
CA ALA A 554 9.48 8.78 2.27
C ALA A 554 8.26 9.71 2.09
N PHE A 555 8.39 10.69 1.20
CA PHE A 555 7.30 11.59 0.82
C PHE A 555 6.90 11.46 -0.66
N GLY A 556 7.74 10.81 -1.47
CA GLY A 556 7.49 10.65 -2.91
C GLY A 556 6.26 9.79 -3.21
N TRP A 557 6.22 8.56 -2.70
CA TRP A 557 5.10 7.68 -2.97
C TRP A 557 3.78 8.10 -2.31
N PRO A 558 3.71 8.66 -1.07
CA PRO A 558 2.45 9.14 -0.50
C PRO A 558 1.81 10.23 -1.36
N VAL A 559 2.61 11.18 -1.84
CA VAL A 559 2.16 12.22 -2.78
C VAL A 559 1.60 11.58 -4.05
N ALA A 560 2.35 10.66 -4.68
CA ALA A 560 1.89 9.97 -5.88
C ALA A 560 0.61 9.14 -5.65
N SER A 561 0.49 8.48 -4.50
CA SER A 561 -0.66 7.66 -4.13
C SER A 561 -1.94 8.50 -4.00
N ILE A 562 -1.88 9.59 -3.25
CA ILE A 562 -3.01 10.51 -3.08
C ILE A 562 -3.35 11.18 -4.41
N TRP A 563 -2.33 11.59 -5.17
CA TRP A 563 -2.53 12.16 -6.50
C TRP A 563 -3.34 11.24 -7.40
N ARG A 564 -2.92 9.98 -7.51
CA ARG A 564 -3.60 8.95 -8.31
C ARG A 564 -4.98 8.61 -7.78
N MET A 565 -5.18 8.62 -6.47
CA MET A 565 -6.48 8.39 -5.85
C MET A 565 -7.51 9.47 -6.22
N LEU A 566 -7.07 10.73 -6.36
CA LEU A 566 -7.94 11.87 -6.68
C LEU A 566 -8.17 12.01 -8.19
N GLU A 567 -7.17 11.71 -9.02
CA GLU A 567 -7.33 11.65 -10.47
C GLU A 567 -8.01 10.35 -10.91
N ARG A 568 -9.35 10.30 -10.80
CA ARG A 568 -10.16 9.15 -11.22
C ARG A 568 -9.81 8.68 -12.62
N ARG A 569 -9.63 7.36 -12.77
CA ARG A 569 -9.22 6.73 -14.02
C ARG A 569 -10.08 5.53 -14.35
N VAL A 570 -10.20 5.27 -15.64
CA VAL A 570 -10.90 4.10 -16.16
C VAL A 570 -9.87 3.17 -16.75
N PHE A 571 -9.67 2.01 -16.10
CA PHE A 571 -8.59 1.07 -16.38
C PHE A 571 -7.19 1.71 -16.39
N GLY A 572 -6.96 2.69 -15.51
CA GLY A 572 -5.68 3.39 -15.37
C GLY A 572 -5.45 4.53 -16.35
N PHE A 573 -6.30 4.60 -17.38
CA PHE A 573 -6.27 5.65 -18.39
C PHE A 573 -7.03 6.88 -17.90
N HIS A 574 -6.48 8.05 -18.22
CA HIS A 574 -7.20 9.30 -17.99
C HIS A 574 -8.45 9.32 -18.88
N PRO A 575 -9.64 9.67 -18.36
CA PRO A 575 -10.87 9.61 -19.14
C PRO A 575 -10.83 10.36 -20.47
N ASP A 576 -10.21 11.53 -20.49
CA ASP A 576 -10.08 12.37 -21.69
C ASP A 576 -9.16 11.77 -22.77
N LEU A 577 -8.38 10.73 -22.42
CA LEU A 577 -7.48 10.02 -23.34
C LEU A 577 -8.09 8.71 -23.85
N LEU A 578 -9.28 8.33 -23.36
CA LEU A 578 -9.98 7.16 -23.86
C LEU A 578 -10.73 7.48 -25.15
N PRO A 579 -10.76 6.55 -26.13
CA PRO A 579 -11.64 6.67 -27.29
C PRO A 579 -13.10 6.89 -26.86
N ALA A 580 -13.83 7.72 -27.59
CA ALA A 580 -15.22 8.06 -27.27
C ALA A 580 -16.17 6.85 -27.31
N ASP A 581 -15.80 5.79 -28.02
CA ASP A 581 -16.51 4.51 -28.13
C ASP A 581 -16.05 3.46 -27.10
N HIS A 582 -15.13 3.82 -26.20
CA HIS A 582 -14.69 2.91 -25.16
C HIS A 582 -15.86 2.54 -24.24
N PRO A 583 -16.11 1.24 -23.95
CA PRO A 583 -17.30 0.77 -23.25
C PRO A 583 -17.49 1.34 -21.84
N HIS A 584 -16.44 1.94 -21.26
CA HIS A 584 -16.42 2.53 -19.93
C HIS A 584 -15.96 4.00 -19.93
N ALA A 585 -15.84 4.65 -21.08
CA ALA A 585 -15.58 6.09 -21.10
C ALA A 585 -16.71 6.81 -20.34
N PRO A 586 -16.40 7.72 -19.40
CA PRO A 586 -17.45 8.48 -18.74
C PRO A 586 -18.24 9.26 -19.81
N PRO A 587 -19.56 9.42 -19.64
CA PRO A 587 -20.35 10.20 -20.58
C PRO A 587 -19.71 11.58 -20.71
N LEU A 588 -19.45 12.02 -21.95
CA LEU A 588 -18.92 13.36 -22.24
C LEU A 588 -19.69 14.38 -21.41
N ALA A 589 -19.05 14.91 -20.37
CA ALA A 589 -19.64 15.93 -19.54
C ALA A 589 -19.87 17.15 -20.45
N ARG A 590 -21.12 17.40 -20.83
CA ARG A 590 -21.48 18.71 -21.39
C ARG A 590 -21.39 19.70 -20.23
N THR A 591 -20.22 20.33 -20.15
CA THR A 591 -19.88 21.60 -19.47
C THR A 591 -20.69 22.01 -18.25
#